data_AF-D9SG64-F1
#
_entry.id   AF-D9SG64-F1
#
_cell.length_a   1.000
_cell.length_b   1.000
_cell.length_c   1.000
_cell.angle_alpha   90.00
_cell.angle_beta   90.00
_cell.angle_gamma   90.00
#
_symmetry.space_group_name_H-M   'P 1'
#
loop_
_entity.id
_entity.type
_entity.pdbx_description
1 polymer ?
#
loop_
_entity_poly.entity_id
_entity_poly.type
_entity_poly.pdbx_seq_one_letter_code
_entity_poly.pdbx_strand_id
1 'polypeptide(L)'
;MSQALFTPTTLGKLQLQNRVVMAPLTRCRAIGNVPNELMEKYYSLRAEAGLIIAEGTSPSPNGLGYARMPGLFSDEQIQGWKRVTDRVHAAGGKIEQPPPSPSTCRRCGPACRLFMRPNVKLRGAPKARPSDRRERT
;
A
#
# COMPACT_ATOMS: atom_id res chain seq x y z
N MET A 1 -25.01 20.30 3.33
CA MET A 1 -24.12 19.31 2.69
C MET A 1 -22.73 19.92 2.59
N SER A 2 -21.71 19.34 3.24
CA SER A 2 -20.37 19.95 3.27
C SER A 2 -19.66 19.77 1.92
N GLN A 3 -19.65 20.83 1.09
CA GLN A 3 -18.94 20.85 -0.21
C GLN A 3 -17.42 20.65 -0.06
N ALA A 4 -16.87 20.84 1.15
CA ALA A 4 -15.44 20.77 1.41
C ALA A 4 -14.80 19.43 0.98
N LEU A 5 -15.54 18.31 1.05
CA LEU A 5 -15.02 16.99 0.67
C LEU A 5 -14.69 16.89 -0.82
N PHE A 6 -15.44 17.57 -1.69
CA PHE A 6 -15.29 17.50 -3.14
C PHE A 6 -14.43 18.65 -3.70
N THR A 7 -13.87 19.48 -2.83
CA THR A 7 -12.95 20.54 -3.25
C THR A 7 -11.54 19.98 -3.49
N PRO A 8 -10.85 20.41 -4.56
CA PRO A 8 -9.46 20.08 -4.78
C PRO A 8 -8.58 20.49 -3.59
N THR A 9 -7.51 19.74 -3.35
CA THR A 9 -6.55 20.06 -2.28
C THR A 9 -5.14 19.64 -2.67
N THR A 10 -4.15 20.30 -2.09
CA THR A 10 -2.75 19.95 -2.27
C THR A 10 -2.25 19.17 -1.05
N LEU A 11 -1.74 17.96 -1.28
CA LEU A 11 -1.09 17.14 -0.25
C LEU A 11 0.42 17.09 -0.54
N GLY A 12 1.18 17.99 0.07
CA GLY A 12 2.62 18.11 -0.19
C GLY A 12 2.90 18.54 -1.63
N LYS A 13 3.36 17.61 -2.47
CA LYS A 13 3.59 17.83 -3.91
C LYS A 13 2.47 17.29 -4.80
N LEU A 14 1.50 16.58 -4.22
CA LEU A 14 0.40 15.94 -4.96
C LEU A 14 -0.79 16.90 -5.03
N GLN A 15 -1.31 17.10 -6.24
CA GLN A 15 -2.60 17.77 -6.45
C GLN A 15 -3.70 16.71 -6.50
N LEU A 16 -4.66 16.79 -5.58
CA LEU A 16 -5.78 15.87 -5.46
C LEU A 16 -7.07 16.54 -5.94
N GLN A 17 -7.87 15.80 -6.71
CA GLN A 17 -9.16 16.28 -7.22
C GLN A 17 -10.23 16.46 -6.15
N ASN A 18 -10.14 15.71 -5.05
CA ASN A 18 -11.03 15.80 -3.90
C ASN A 18 -10.30 15.37 -2.62
N ARG A 19 -10.94 15.55 -1.46
CA ARG A 19 -10.39 15.19 -0.15
C ARG A 19 -10.78 13.78 0.30
N VAL A 20 -11.31 12.96 -0.61
CA VAL A 20 -11.72 11.58 -0.33
C VAL A 20 -10.54 10.66 -0.60
N VAL A 21 -10.12 9.94 0.44
CA VAL A 21 -9.00 9.01 0.39
C VAL A 21 -9.51 7.59 0.55
N MET A 22 -9.12 6.70 -0.36
CA MET A 22 -9.32 5.27 -0.17
C MET A 22 -8.27 4.75 0.82
N ALA A 23 -8.73 4.25 1.96
CA ALA A 23 -7.89 3.63 2.97
C ALA A 23 -7.18 2.37 2.45
N PRO A 24 -6.02 1.99 3.02
CA PRO A 24 -5.34 0.74 2.69
C PRO A 24 -6.20 -0.46 3.12
N LEU A 25 -6.66 -1.25 2.15
CA LEU A 25 -7.52 -2.41 2.38
C LEU A 25 -6.84 -3.69 1.87
N THR A 26 -6.24 -4.47 2.77
CA THR A 26 -5.66 -5.77 2.41
C THR A 26 -6.72 -6.72 1.88
N ARG A 27 -6.55 -7.18 0.64
CA ARG A 27 -7.55 -7.99 -0.08
C ARG A 27 -7.13 -9.43 -0.32
N CYS A 28 -5.84 -9.74 -0.19
CA CYS A 28 -5.27 -11.09 -0.37
C CYS A 28 -5.64 -11.72 -1.71
N ARG A 29 -5.54 -10.94 -2.81
CA ARG A 29 -5.94 -11.38 -4.16
C ARG A 29 -4.76 -11.67 -5.09
N ALA A 30 -3.52 -11.42 -4.69
CA ALA A 30 -2.34 -11.67 -5.50
C ALA A 30 -2.05 -13.18 -5.63
N ILE A 31 -1.96 -13.68 -6.87
CA ILE A 31 -1.58 -15.09 -7.12
C ILE A 31 -0.06 -15.13 -7.20
N GLY A 32 0.59 -16.01 -6.44
CA GLY A 32 2.07 -16.02 -6.34
C GLY A 32 2.66 -14.71 -5.79
N ASN A 33 1.88 -13.94 -5.01
CA ASN A 33 2.25 -12.60 -4.53
C ASN A 33 2.45 -11.55 -5.65
N VAL A 34 2.06 -11.85 -6.89
CA VAL A 34 2.15 -10.93 -8.03
C VAL A 34 0.80 -10.24 -8.26
N PRO A 35 0.78 -8.90 -8.41
CA PRO A 35 -0.42 -8.19 -8.83
C PRO A 35 -0.91 -8.64 -10.21
N ASN A 36 -2.21 -8.89 -10.30
CA ASN A 36 -2.87 -9.41 -11.50
C ASN A 36 -3.91 -8.45 -12.07
N GLU A 37 -4.47 -8.77 -13.23
CA GLU A 37 -5.47 -7.96 -13.93
C GLU A 37 -6.70 -7.63 -13.06
N LEU A 38 -7.09 -8.52 -12.14
CA LEU A 38 -8.17 -8.26 -11.20
C LEU A 38 -7.84 -7.09 -10.27
N MET A 39 -6.60 -7.00 -9.80
CA MET A 39 -6.13 -5.87 -8.99
C MET A 39 -6.06 -4.58 -9.81
N GLU A 40 -5.61 -4.65 -11.07
CA GLU A 40 -5.59 -3.50 -11.99
C GLU A 40 -7.00 -2.91 -12.15
N LYS A 41 -7.99 -3.77 -12.47
CA LYS A 41 -9.40 -3.37 -12.58
C LYS A 41 -9.97 -2.86 -11.25
N TYR A 42 -9.58 -3.46 -10.13
CA TYR A 42 -10.06 -3.08 -8.81
C TYR A 42 -9.66 -1.64 -8.44
N TYR A 43 -8.41 -1.26 -8.70
CA TYR A 43 -7.93 0.09 -8.41
C TYR A 43 -8.39 1.10 -9.47
N SER A 44 -8.47 0.73 -10.74
CA SER A 44 -8.96 1.64 -11.79
C SER A 44 -10.40 2.09 -11.54
N LEU A 45 -11.27 1.19 -11.06
CA LEU A 45 -12.65 1.52 -10.68
C LEU A 45 -12.76 2.50 -9.50
N ARG A 46 -11.65 2.79 -8.80
CA ARG A 46 -11.59 3.69 -7.65
C ARG A 46 -10.73 4.93 -7.90
N ALA A 47 -10.30 5.14 -9.14
CA ALA A 47 -9.49 6.29 -9.53
C ALA A 47 -10.21 7.64 -9.32
N GLU A 48 -11.53 7.63 -9.09
CA GLU A 48 -12.31 8.80 -8.68
C GLU A 48 -11.97 9.30 -7.26
N ALA A 49 -11.34 8.46 -6.43
CA ALA A 49 -10.81 8.93 -5.15
C ALA A 49 -9.67 9.93 -5.37
N GLY A 50 -9.60 10.97 -4.55
CA GLY A 50 -8.52 11.96 -4.60
C GLY A 50 -7.16 11.32 -4.41
N LEU A 51 -7.07 10.35 -3.49
CA LEU A 51 -5.89 9.53 -3.27
C LEU A 51 -6.29 8.09 -2.96
N ILE A 52 -5.63 7.14 -3.59
CA ILE A 52 -5.71 5.72 -3.28
C ILE A 52 -4.47 5.32 -2.49
N ILE A 53 -4.67 4.75 -1.31
CA ILE A 53 -3.60 4.04 -0.60
C ILE A 53 -3.79 2.55 -0.90
N ALA A 54 -2.81 1.96 -1.57
CA ALA A 54 -2.90 0.56 -1.95
C ALA A 54 -2.90 -0.37 -0.73
N GLU A 55 -3.19 -1.63 -0.97
CA GLU A 55 -3.12 -2.66 0.06
C GLU A 55 -1.70 -2.87 0.61
N GLY A 56 -1.64 -3.46 1.82
CA GLY A 56 -0.38 -3.81 2.46
C GLY A 56 0.47 -4.69 1.53
N THR A 57 1.60 -4.14 1.08
CA THR A 57 2.51 -4.79 0.14
C THR A 57 3.78 -5.19 0.87
N SER A 58 4.22 -6.43 0.68
CA SER A 58 5.39 -6.94 1.38
C SER A 58 6.68 -6.60 0.64
N PRO A 59 7.65 -5.89 1.27
CA PRO A 59 8.94 -5.55 0.67
C PRO A 59 9.98 -6.68 0.74
N SER A 60 9.66 -7.84 1.33
CA SER A 60 10.54 -9.02 1.30
C SER A 60 9.75 -10.31 1.45
N PRO A 61 10.28 -11.47 1.00
CA PRO A 61 9.65 -12.77 1.22
C PRO A 61 9.36 -13.04 2.71
N ASN A 62 10.28 -12.64 3.59
CA ASN A 62 10.16 -12.80 5.04
C ASN A 62 9.13 -11.86 5.69
N GLY A 63 8.63 -10.86 4.95
CA GLY A 63 7.64 -9.90 5.41
C GLY A 63 6.20 -10.29 5.05
N LEU A 64 5.98 -11.47 4.47
CA LEU A 64 4.65 -11.94 4.09
C LEU A 64 3.86 -12.35 5.34
N GLY A 65 2.82 -11.58 5.67
CA GLY A 65 1.96 -11.85 6.83
C GLY A 65 0.70 -12.66 6.51
N TYR A 66 0.28 -12.68 5.25
CA TYR A 66 -0.95 -13.36 4.81
C TYR A 66 -0.73 -14.07 3.49
N ALA A 67 -1.44 -15.19 3.30
CA ALA A 67 -1.51 -15.85 2.00
C ALA A 67 -2.05 -14.85 0.96
N ARG A 68 -1.44 -14.83 -0.24
CA ARG A 68 -1.85 -13.99 -1.37
C ARG A 68 -1.76 -12.47 -1.14
N MET A 69 -0.95 -12.02 -0.19
CA MET A 69 -0.55 -10.62 -0.06
C MET A 69 0.38 -10.23 -1.22
N PRO A 70 0.18 -9.10 -1.90
CA PRO A 70 1.12 -8.70 -2.95
C PRO A 70 2.51 -8.39 -2.37
N GLY A 71 3.54 -8.74 -3.14
CA GLY A 71 4.93 -8.42 -2.85
C GLY A 71 5.43 -7.21 -3.65
N LEU A 72 6.60 -6.71 -3.26
CA LEU A 72 7.40 -5.72 -4.00
C LEU A 72 8.89 -6.00 -3.76
N PHE A 73 9.33 -7.20 -4.13
CA PHE A 73 10.71 -7.67 -3.98
C PHE A 73 11.22 -8.47 -5.18
N SER A 74 10.38 -8.79 -6.17
CA SER A 74 10.79 -9.39 -7.43
C SER A 74 10.41 -8.50 -8.62
N ASP A 75 11.10 -8.67 -9.74
CA ASP A 75 10.83 -7.89 -10.96
C ASP A 75 9.42 -8.14 -11.50
N GLU A 76 8.92 -9.37 -11.42
CA GLU A 76 7.56 -9.73 -11.80
C GLU A 76 6.51 -8.95 -10.98
N GLN A 77 6.76 -8.78 -9.68
CA GLN A 77 5.89 -8.00 -8.79
C GLN A 77 5.95 -6.51 -9.13
N ILE A 78 7.14 -5.99 -9.44
CA ILE A 78 7.32 -4.60 -9.88
C ILE A 78 6.54 -4.35 -11.17
N GLN A 79 6.63 -5.26 -12.16
CA GLN A 79 5.87 -5.15 -13.41
C GLN A 79 4.36 -5.24 -13.16
N GLY A 80 3.92 -6.11 -12.25
CA GLY A 80 2.52 -6.17 -11.84
C GLY A 80 2.02 -4.86 -11.24
N TRP A 81 2.78 -4.27 -10.32
CA TRP A 81 2.43 -2.97 -9.75
C TRP A 81 2.48 -1.84 -10.76
N LYS A 82 3.42 -1.87 -11.71
CA LYS A 82 3.50 -0.88 -12.78
C LYS A 82 2.22 -0.85 -13.61
N ARG A 83 1.67 -2.01 -13.98
CA ARG A 83 0.39 -2.07 -14.71
C ARG A 83 -0.76 -1.48 -13.90
N VAL A 84 -0.81 -1.78 -12.59
CA VAL A 84 -1.82 -1.20 -11.69
C VAL A 84 -1.70 0.33 -11.64
N THR A 85 -0.49 0.86 -11.43
CA THR A 85 -0.28 2.31 -11.36
C THR A 85 -0.59 3.01 -12.67
N ASP A 86 -0.16 2.42 -13.80
CA ASP A 86 -0.42 2.97 -15.13
C ASP A 86 -1.93 3.05 -15.41
N ARG A 87 -2.69 2.01 -15.03
CA ARG A 87 -4.15 1.99 -15.20
C ARG A 87 -4.87 3.03 -14.35
N VAL A 88 -4.41 3.24 -13.10
CA VAL A 88 -4.97 4.27 -12.21
C VAL A 88 -4.65 5.68 -12.74
N HIS A 89 -3.41 5.91 -13.17
CA HIS A 89 -3.00 7.19 -13.74
C HIS A 89 -3.72 7.50 -15.06
N ALA A 90 -3.94 6.48 -15.91
CA ALA A 90 -4.74 6.62 -17.13
C ALA A 90 -6.21 7.01 -16.83
N ALA A 91 -6.73 6.62 -15.66
CA ALA A 91 -8.05 7.02 -15.18
C ALA A 91 -8.04 8.35 -14.40
N GLY A 92 -6.91 9.06 -14.35
CA GLY A 92 -6.78 10.36 -13.67
C GLY A 92 -6.57 10.29 -12.15
N GLY A 93 -6.56 9.10 -11.56
CA GLY A 93 -6.40 8.90 -10.13
C GLY A 93 -4.94 9.03 -9.67
N LYS A 94 -4.74 9.12 -8.35
CA LYS A 94 -3.42 9.05 -7.70
C LYS A 94 -3.37 7.83 -6.80
N ILE A 95 -2.30 7.05 -6.87
CA ILE A 95 -2.10 5.85 -6.05
C ILE A 95 -0.73 5.89 -5.39
N GLU A 96 -0.70 5.55 -4.11
CA GLU A 96 0.51 5.47 -3.29
C GLU A 96 0.51 4.18 -2.48
N GLN A 97 1.69 3.63 -2.23
CA GLN A 97 1.81 2.43 -1.40
C GLN A 97 1.78 2.79 0.08
N PRO A 98 1.15 1.95 0.92
CA PRO A 98 1.08 2.22 2.34
C PRO A 98 2.50 2.25 2.92
N PRO A 99 2.75 3.09 3.93
CA PRO A 99 4.05 3.09 4.62
C PRO A 99 4.31 1.69 5.17
N PRO A 100 5.56 1.20 5.11
CA PRO A 100 5.89 -0.14 5.59
C PRO A 100 5.53 -0.26 7.08
N SER A 101 4.96 -1.40 7.47
CA SER A 101 4.73 -1.70 8.88
C SER A 101 6.06 -1.62 9.67
N PRO A 102 6.06 -1.10 10.91
CA PRO A 102 7.26 -1.03 11.75
C PRO A 102 7.94 -2.40 11.97
N SER A 103 7.18 -3.50 11.92
CA SER A 103 7.72 -4.86 12.04
C SER A 103 8.47 -5.31 10.77
N THR A 104 8.02 -4.85 9.61
CA THR A 104 8.56 -5.22 8.29
C THR A 104 9.83 -4.44 7.94
N CYS A 105 9.95 -3.20 8.43
CA CYS A 105 11.10 -2.33 8.18
C CYS A 105 12.42 -2.87 8.80
N ARG A 106 12.37 -3.68 9.85
CA ARG A 106 13.56 -4.23 10.52
C ARG A 106 14.30 -5.33 9.75
N ARG A 107 13.66 -5.95 8.75
CA ARG A 107 14.23 -7.12 8.02
C ARG A 107 14.50 -6.88 6.54
N CYS A 108 14.12 -5.72 6.01
CA CYS A 108 14.31 -5.39 4.60
C CYS A 108 15.55 -4.51 4.48
N GLY A 109 16.62 -5.07 3.90
CA GLY A 109 17.85 -4.35 3.62
C GLY A 109 17.68 -3.24 2.56
N PRO A 110 18.64 -3.03 1.65
CA PRO A 110 18.72 -1.81 0.83
C PRO A 110 17.49 -1.51 -0.06
N ALA A 111 16.60 -2.48 -0.34
CA ALA A 111 15.34 -2.26 -1.04
C ALA A 111 14.41 -1.22 -0.36
N CYS A 112 14.54 -1.00 0.96
CA CYS A 112 13.79 0.03 1.68
C CYS A 112 14.31 1.46 1.42
N ARG A 113 15.56 1.62 0.93
CA ARG A 113 16.19 2.95 0.72
C ARG A 113 15.60 3.73 -0.45
N LEU A 114 14.97 3.07 -1.41
CA LEU A 114 14.33 3.79 -2.52
C LEU A 114 13.12 4.64 -2.07
N PHE A 115 12.59 4.39 -0.86
CA PHE A 115 11.31 4.96 -0.43
C PHE A 115 11.35 5.70 0.93
N MET A 116 12.39 5.50 1.75
CA MET A 116 12.53 6.25 3.01
C MET A 116 13.17 7.62 2.79
N ARG A 117 12.48 8.68 3.23
CA ARG A 117 13.05 10.03 3.37
C ARG A 117 14.33 9.97 4.23
N PRO A 118 15.38 10.74 3.91
CA PRO A 118 16.69 10.66 4.56
C PRO A 118 16.74 10.99 6.06
N ASN A 119 15.62 11.27 6.75
CA ASN A 119 15.61 11.74 8.14
C ASN A 119 14.46 11.22 9.02
N VAL A 120 13.89 10.04 8.74
CA VAL A 120 12.95 9.41 9.68
C VAL A 120 13.71 8.47 10.62
N LYS A 121 14.00 8.95 11.84
CA LYS A 121 14.56 8.13 12.92
C LYS A 121 13.47 7.18 13.41
N LEU A 122 13.49 5.94 12.94
CA LEU A 122 12.59 4.89 13.41
C LEU A 122 12.88 4.59 14.88
N ARG A 123 11.98 5.02 15.79
CA ARG A 123 12.01 4.54 17.18
C ARG A 123 11.67 3.06 17.17
N GLY A 124 12.49 2.27 17.87
CA GLY A 124 12.35 0.82 17.91
C GLY A 124 10.95 0.40 18.31
N ALA A 125 10.28 -0.41 17.46
CA ALA A 125 9.00 -0.97 17.82
C ALA A 125 9.16 -2.00 18.96
N PRO A 126 8.23 -2.07 19.92
CA PRO A 126 8.26 -3.05 21.00
C PRO A 126 8.23 -4.48 20.44
N LYS A 127 8.84 -5.44 21.16
CA LYS A 127 8.76 -6.87 20.83
C LYS A 127 7.29 -7.29 20.76
N ALA A 128 6.93 -8.03 19.71
CA ALA A 128 5.61 -8.63 19.59
C ALA A 128 5.37 -9.53 20.81
N ARG A 129 4.37 -9.19 21.63
CA ARG A 129 3.84 -10.11 22.63
C ARG A 129 2.98 -11.15 21.89
N PRO A 130 3.08 -12.45 22.20
CA PRO A 130 2.13 -13.43 21.69
C PRO A 130 0.72 -12.97 22.06
N SER A 131 -0.22 -13.01 21.12
CA SER A 131 -1.64 -12.82 21.44
C SER A 131 -2.06 -13.98 22.34
N ASP A 132 -2.33 -13.67 23.61
CA ASP A 132 -2.84 -14.63 24.60
C ASP A 132 -4.21 -15.14 24.12
N ARG A 133 -4.21 -16.25 23.39
CA ARG A 133 -5.41 -16.96 22.93
C ARG A 133 -5.93 -17.74 24.13
N ARG A 134 -6.56 -17.05 25.08
CA ARG A 134 -7.38 -17.74 26.08
C ARG A 134 -8.61 -18.28 25.37
N GLU A 135 -8.58 -19.58 25.13
CA GLU A 135 -9.76 -20.39 24.88
C GLU A 135 -10.78 -20.09 25.97
N ARG A 136 -11.89 -19.49 25.55
CA ARG A 136 -13.05 -19.28 26.40
C ARG A 136 -14.02 -20.40 26.03
N THR A 137 -13.91 -21.52 26.72
CA THR A 137 -14.95 -22.55 26.83
C THR A 137 -16.12 -22.02 27.64
#